data_AF-A0A519MIG5-F1
#
_entry.id   AF-A0A519MIG5-F1
#
_cell.length_a   1.000
_cell.length_b   1.000
_cell.length_c   1.000
_cell.angle_alpha   90.00
_cell.angle_beta   90.00
_cell.angle_gamma   90.00
#
_symmetry.space_group_name_H-M   'P 1'
#
loop_
_entity.id
_entity.type
_entity.pdbx_description
1 polymer ?
#
loop_
_entity_poly.entity_id
_entity_poly.type
_entity_poly.pdbx_seq_one_letter_code
_entity_poly.pdbx_strand_id
1 'polypeptide(L)'
;DGRITKEIADRALAMLDVDPQGFDVMDRKLLEAVIHRFDGGPVGLDNIAASIGEEAGTIEDVIEPYLIQQGFLQRTPRGRIATLAAFRHLGVAPPSAGAPGLFGA
;
A
#
# COMPACT_ATOMS: atom_id res chain seq x y z
N ASP A 1 21.69 -27.79 16.91
CA ASP A 1 20.30 -27.57 17.37
C ASP A 1 19.58 -26.52 16.54
N GLY A 2 18.76 -26.94 15.58
CA GLY A 2 17.93 -26.06 14.74
C GLY A 2 16.59 -25.70 15.37
N ARG A 3 16.56 -25.27 16.64
CA ARG A 3 15.30 -24.88 17.29
C ARG A 3 14.92 -23.47 16.86
N ILE A 4 13.87 -23.37 16.05
CA ILE A 4 13.25 -22.10 15.68
C ILE A 4 12.51 -21.57 16.91
N THR A 5 13.06 -20.56 17.57
CA THR A 5 12.40 -19.84 18.66
C THR A 5 11.74 -18.57 18.11
N LYS A 6 10.72 -18.07 18.81
CA LYS A 6 10.04 -16.82 18.43
C LYS A 6 11.04 -15.66 18.25
N GLU A 7 12.02 -15.53 19.13
CA GLU A 7 13.05 -14.48 19.03
C GLU A 7 13.98 -14.61 17.82
N ILE A 8 14.18 -15.82 17.29
CA ILE A 8 14.97 -16.04 16.07
C ILE A 8 14.10 -15.75 14.85
N ALA A 9 12.83 -16.13 14.87
CA ALA A 9 11.87 -15.80 13.82
C ALA A 9 11.62 -14.29 13.72
N ASP A 10 11.44 -13.60 14.85
CA ASP A 10 11.24 -12.14 14.91
C ASP A 10 12.48 -11.40 14.40
N ARG A 11 13.70 -11.86 14.75
CA ARG A 11 14.94 -11.29 14.21
C ARG A 11 15.10 -11.53 12.72
N ALA A 12 14.74 -12.70 12.20
CA ALA A 12 14.78 -12.99 10.79
C ALA A 12 13.76 -12.14 9.99
N LEU A 13 12.55 -11.94 10.52
CA LEU A 13 11.52 -11.08 9.93
C LEU A 13 11.94 -9.60 9.93
N ALA A 14 12.55 -9.13 11.02
CA ALA A 14 13.11 -7.79 11.09
C ALA A 14 14.27 -7.58 10.09
N MET A 15 15.07 -8.62 9.85
CA MET A 15 16.13 -8.59 8.82
C MET A 15 15.59 -8.64 7.39
N LEU A 16 14.35 -9.12 7.19
CA LEU A 16 13.64 -9.15 5.92
C LEU A 16 12.83 -7.88 5.66
N ASP A 17 12.91 -6.88 6.56
CA ASP A 17 12.18 -5.63 6.46
C ASP A 17 10.66 -5.84 6.35
N VAL A 18 10.12 -6.90 6.97
CA VAL A 18 8.67 -7.16 6.98
C VAL A 18 8.04 -6.38 8.14
N ASP A 19 7.10 -5.49 7.84
CA ASP A 19 6.38 -4.73 8.87
C ASP A 19 5.54 -5.70 9.75
N PRO A 20 5.27 -5.37 11.03
CA PRO A 20 4.25 -6.07 11.83
C PRO A 20 2.92 -6.42 11.13
N GLN A 21 2.49 -5.66 10.12
CA GLN A 21 1.31 -5.94 9.30
C GLN A 21 1.53 -6.99 8.21
N GLY A 22 2.75 -7.51 8.04
CA GLY A 22 3.10 -8.48 7.03
C GLY A 22 3.49 -7.87 5.67
N PHE A 23 3.63 -6.54 5.60
CA PHE A 23 4.03 -5.88 4.36
C PHE A 23 5.49 -6.11 4.04
N ASP A 24 5.72 -6.54 2.81
CA ASP A 24 7.04 -6.60 2.24
C ASP A 24 7.51 -5.21 1.76
N VAL A 25 8.73 -5.16 1.21
CA VAL A 25 9.31 -3.92 0.69
C VAL A 25 8.50 -3.36 -0.48
N MET A 26 7.85 -4.21 -1.27
CA MET A 26 7.12 -3.79 -2.47
C MET A 26 5.74 -3.24 -2.13
N ASP A 27 5.03 -3.85 -1.19
CA ASP A 27 3.78 -3.34 -0.61
C ASP A 27 3.97 -1.90 -0.13
N ARG A 28 5.03 -1.66 0.65
CA ARG A 28 5.36 -0.32 1.14
C ARG A 28 5.68 0.63 0.00
N LYS A 29 6.52 0.23 -0.96
CA LYS A 29 6.83 1.07 -2.14
C LYS A 29 5.58 1.44 -2.93
N LEU A 30 4.63 0.52 -3.08
CA LEU A 30 3.36 0.79 -3.76
C LEU A 30 2.55 1.83 -2.98
N LEU A 31 2.32 1.62 -1.68
CA LEU A 31 1.56 2.55 -0.85
C LEU A 31 2.24 3.91 -0.76
N GLU A 32 3.56 3.96 -0.60
CA GLU A 32 4.36 5.18 -0.62
C GLU A 32 4.26 5.90 -1.96
N ALA A 33 4.32 5.19 -3.08
CA ALA A 33 4.14 5.81 -4.40
C ALA A 33 2.75 6.42 -4.53
N VAL A 34 1.69 5.69 -4.19
CA VAL A 34 0.30 6.19 -4.26
C VAL A 34 0.09 7.39 -3.34
N ILE A 35 0.63 7.36 -2.12
CA ILE A 35 0.41 8.41 -1.12
C ILE A 35 1.31 9.63 -1.36
N HIS A 36 2.62 9.44 -1.52
CA HIS A 36 3.57 10.55 -1.62
C HIS A 36 3.69 11.14 -3.01
N ARG A 37 3.47 10.35 -4.08
CA ARG A 37 3.59 10.85 -5.45
C ARG A 37 2.26 11.24 -6.07
N PHE A 38 1.17 10.62 -5.63
CA PHE A 38 -0.16 10.82 -6.20
C PHE A 38 -1.21 11.30 -5.18
N ASP A 39 -0.77 11.78 -4.00
CA ASP A 39 -1.62 12.34 -2.95
C ASP A 39 -2.80 11.44 -2.52
N GLY A 40 -2.63 10.12 -2.64
CA GLY A 40 -3.67 9.12 -2.33
C GLY A 40 -4.50 8.65 -3.53
N GLY A 41 -4.27 9.17 -4.74
CA GLY A 41 -4.93 8.75 -5.98
C GLY A 41 -6.14 9.62 -6.39
N PRO A 42 -6.91 9.22 -7.43
CA PRO A 42 -6.83 7.98 -8.19
C PRO A 42 -5.66 7.95 -9.18
N VAL A 43 -4.89 6.86 -9.19
CA VAL A 43 -3.74 6.66 -10.08
C VAL A 43 -3.86 5.37 -10.89
N GLY A 44 -3.51 5.42 -12.18
CA GLY A 44 -3.51 4.26 -13.08
C GLY A 44 -2.39 3.26 -12.75
N LEU A 45 -2.63 1.97 -13.00
CA LEU A 45 -1.66 0.89 -12.73
C LEU A 45 -0.30 1.15 -13.37
N ASP A 46 -0.30 1.56 -14.64
CA ASP A 46 0.93 1.81 -15.41
C ASP A 46 1.78 2.93 -14.79
N ASN A 47 1.14 3.94 -14.18
CA ASN A 47 1.85 5.03 -13.51
C ASN A 47 2.46 4.59 -12.18
N ILE A 48 1.79 3.70 -11.45
CA ILE A 48 2.33 3.08 -10.24
C ILE A 48 3.52 2.18 -10.63
N ALA A 49 3.33 1.32 -11.62
CA ALA A 49 4.34 0.44 -12.19
C ALA A 49 5.61 1.19 -12.58
N ALA A 50 5.47 2.24 -13.40
CA ALA A 50 6.58 3.11 -13.80
C ALA A 50 7.24 3.83 -12.61
N SER A 51 6.46 4.16 -11.57
CA SER A 51 6.96 4.83 -10.37
C SER A 51 7.84 3.92 -9.51
N ILE A 52 7.44 2.67 -9.32
CA ILE A 52 8.17 1.72 -8.46
C ILE A 52 9.18 0.86 -9.23
N GLY A 53 9.15 0.91 -10.56
CA GLY A 53 10.06 0.17 -11.43
C GLY A 53 9.67 -1.30 -11.60
N GLU A 54 8.39 -1.62 -11.46
CA GLU A 54 7.86 -2.99 -11.57
C GLU A 54 6.89 -3.15 -12.74
N GLU A 55 6.60 -4.40 -13.08
CA GLU A 55 5.59 -4.72 -14.09
C GLU A 55 4.17 -4.56 -13.53
N ALA A 56 3.30 -3.91 -14.31
CA ALA A 56 1.89 -3.73 -13.98
C ALA A 56 1.18 -5.05 -13.64
N GLY A 57 1.43 -6.11 -14.42
CA GLY A 57 0.84 -7.44 -14.18
C GLY A 57 1.26 -8.03 -12.84
N THR A 58 2.54 -7.92 -12.46
CA THR A 58 3.01 -8.39 -11.15
C THR A 58 2.33 -7.66 -10.00
N ILE A 59 2.12 -6.36 -10.13
CA ILE A 59 1.41 -5.57 -9.13
C ILE A 59 -0.04 -6.04 -8.99
N GLU A 60 -0.74 -6.21 -10.13
CA GLU A 60 -2.13 -6.66 -10.16
C GLU A 60 -2.34 -8.08 -9.63
N ASP A 61 -1.46 -9.02 -10.00
CA ASP A 61 -1.64 -10.44 -9.71
C ASP A 61 -1.08 -10.85 -8.34
N VAL A 62 -0.06 -10.15 -7.84
CA VAL A 62 0.67 -10.54 -6.63
C VAL A 62 0.41 -9.59 -5.46
N ILE A 63 0.44 -8.27 -5.70
CA ILE A 63 0.52 -7.27 -4.63
C ILE A 63 -0.87 -6.74 -4.26
N GLU A 64 -1.64 -6.28 -5.24
CA GLU A 64 -2.98 -5.72 -5.05
C GLU A 64 -3.94 -6.63 -4.27
N PRO A 65 -3.98 -7.95 -4.48
CA PRO A 65 -4.95 -8.81 -3.78
C PRO A 65 -4.84 -8.69 -2.26
N TYR A 66 -3.62 -8.64 -1.72
CA TYR A 66 -3.38 -8.51 -0.29
C TYR A 66 -3.73 -7.12 0.23
N LEU A 67 -3.23 -6.07 -0.44
CA LEU A 67 -3.49 -4.68 -0.04
C LEU A 67 -4.98 -4.31 -0.10
N ILE A 68 -5.72 -4.85 -1.06
CA ILE A 68 -7.17 -4.67 -1.16
C ILE A 68 -7.88 -5.44 -0.05
N GLN A 69 -7.51 -6.69 0.21
CA GLN A 69 -8.12 -7.51 1.25
C GLN A 69 -7.92 -6.92 2.65
N GLN A 70 -6.73 -6.40 2.94
CA GLN A 70 -6.42 -5.71 4.20
C GLN A 70 -7.02 -4.29 4.26
N GLY A 71 -7.60 -3.80 3.16
CA GLY A 71 -8.29 -2.50 3.12
C GLY A 71 -7.36 -1.29 3.01
N PHE A 72 -6.14 -1.46 2.52
CA PHE A 72 -5.13 -0.39 2.32
C PHE A 72 -5.24 0.27 0.95
N LEU A 73 -5.69 -0.49 -0.05
CA LEU A 73 -5.84 -0.05 -1.42
C LEU A 73 -7.27 -0.31 -1.90
N GLN A 74 -7.81 0.60 -2.69
CA GLN A 74 -9.11 0.44 -3.32
C GLN A 74 -9.01 0.59 -4.83
N ARG A 75 -9.55 -0.39 -5.57
CA ARG A 75 -9.75 -0.28 -7.02
C ARG A 75 -10.98 0.57 -7.33
N THR A 76 -10.83 1.49 -8.27
CA THR A 76 -11.91 2.27 -8.86
C THR A 76 -11.79 2.28 -10.38
N PRO A 77 -12.85 2.61 -11.13
CA PRO A 77 -12.76 2.77 -12.59
C PRO A 77 -11.75 3.83 -13.04
N ARG A 78 -11.40 4.78 -12.17
CA ARG A 78 -10.45 5.87 -12.44
C ARG A 78 -9.01 5.51 -12.07
N GLY A 79 -8.78 4.40 -11.37
CA GLY A 79 -7.47 4.01 -10.85
C GLY A 79 -7.52 3.47 -9.42
N ARG A 80 -6.36 3.38 -8.79
CA ARG A 80 -6.17 2.91 -7.42
C ARG A 80 -6.13 4.10 -6.48
N ILE A 81 -6.77 3.95 -5.33
CA ILE A 81 -6.84 4.96 -4.28
C ILE A 81 -6.31 4.34 -2.99
N ALA A 82 -5.42 5.04 -2.30
CA ALA A 82 -4.99 4.65 -0.96
C ALA A 82 -6.09 4.99 0.05
N THR A 83 -6.42 4.04 0.91
CA THR A 83 -7.42 4.27 1.95
C THR A 83 -6.81 4.97 3.16
N LEU A 84 -7.66 5.44 4.07
CA LEU A 84 -7.23 6.00 5.35
C LEU A 84 -6.35 5.04 6.18
N ALA A 85 -6.51 3.72 6.00
CA ALA A 85 -5.68 2.72 6.67
C ALA A 85 -4.23 2.80 6.20
N ALA A 86 -4.00 2.98 4.89
CA ALA A 86 -2.66 3.16 4.35
C ALA A 86 -1.98 4.44 4.85
N PHE A 87 -2.71 5.56 4.93
CA PHE A 87 -2.17 6.80 5.51
C PHE A 87 -1.77 6.63 6.98
N ARG A 88 -2.64 6.00 7.79
CA ARG A 88 -2.36 5.75 9.20
C ARG A 88 -1.16 4.84 9.40
N HIS A 89 -1.02 3.82 8.56
CA HIS A 89 0.07 2.87 8.63
C HIS A 89 1.42 3.51 8.30
N LEU A 90 1.47 4.34 7.26
CA LEU A 90 2.65 5.13 6.92
C LEU A 90 2.89 6.32 7.88
N GLY A 91 2.03 6.52 8.89
CA GLY A 91 2.16 7.61 9.86
C GLY A 91 1.97 9.01 9.26
N VAL A 92 1.34 9.11 8.11
CA VAL A 92 1.12 10.37 7.39
C VAL A 92 -0.30 10.88 7.59
N ALA A 93 -0.42 12.21 7.67
CA ALA A 93 -1.73 12.84 7.72
C ALA A 93 -2.46 12.58 6.38
N PRO A 94 -3.69 12.05 6.40
CA PRO A 94 -4.47 11.95 5.18
C PRO A 94 -4.68 13.35 4.58
N PRO A 95 -4.76 13.48 3.25
CA PRO A 95 -5.18 14.74 2.65
C PRO A 95 -6.50 15.14 3.29
N SER A 96 -6.59 16.39 3.77
CA SER A 96 -7.84 16.91 4.33
C SER A 96 -8.90 16.69 3.28
N ALA A 97 -9.83 15.77 3.53
CA ALA A 97 -10.94 15.51 2.64
C ALA A 97 -11.70 16.84 2.51
N GLY A 98 -11.47 17.55 1.40
CA GLY A 98 -12.32 18.65 0.99
C GLY A 98 -13.74 18.11 1.02
N ALA A 99 -14.60 18.78 1.77
CA ALA A 99 -15.96 18.39 2.07
C ALA A 99 -16.66 17.68 0.90
N PRO A 100 -17.44 16.60 1.14
CA PRO A 100 -18.22 15.98 0.08
C PRO A 100 -19.08 17.06 -0.57
N GLY A 101 -18.90 17.21 -1.88
CA GLY A 101 -19.51 18.25 -2.68
C GLY A 101 -21.00 18.37 -2.41
N LEU A 102 -21.38 19.58 -1.99
CA LEU A 102 -22.68 20.22 -2.04
C LEU A 102 -23.34 20.15 -3.44
N PHE A 103 -23.64 18.96 -3.96
CA PHE A 103 -24.51 18.79 -5.12
C PHE A 103 -25.58 17.75 -4.82
N GLY A 104 -26.47 18.15 -3.91
CA GLY A 104 -27.85 17.71 -3.87
C GLY A 104 -28.73 18.95 -3.96
N ALA A 105 -29.20 19.26 -5.16
CA ALA A 105 -30.31 20.17 -5.43
C ALA A 105 -30.97 19.75 -6.75
#